data_AF-A0A0C2GLE6-F1
#
_entry.id   AF-A0A0C2GLE6-F1
#
_cell.length_a   1.000
_cell.length_b   1.000
_cell.length_c   1.000
_cell.angle_alpha   90.00
_cell.angle_beta   90.00
_cell.angle_gamma   90.00
#
_symmetry.space_group_name_H-M   'P 1'
#
loop_
_entity.id
_entity.type
_entity.pdbx_description
1 polymer ?
#
loop_
_entity_poly.entity_id
_entity_poly.type
_entity_poly.pdbx_seq_one_letter_code
_entity_poly.pdbx_strand_id
1 'polypeptide(L)'
;MATKTKIATRSISAANNWQSSSTCLRYKYGSVHTFWFGPMRTVNICDYATAVDAMVKKGSAFANRNLPYMFRAARGNRGILVSNGPLWQEQRRFALHTLRNFGLGRNIIEERIMYEFEIACEELEKRLAEGKFSIDPDKMFDLLVGNIINRMLFTDRFEKVTTTEWPFLQEREGHLTFNYGKNYNSLDEVGKG
;
A
#
# COMPACT_ATOMS: atom_id res chain seq x y z
N MET A 1 1.74 -35.72 -15.09
CA MET A 1 1.03 -34.98 -16.15
C MET A 1 1.66 -33.60 -16.25
N ALA A 2 2.56 -33.38 -17.22
CA ALA A 2 3.30 -32.13 -17.36
C ALA A 2 2.44 -31.11 -18.13
N THR A 3 1.89 -30.12 -17.43
CA THR A 3 1.14 -29.02 -18.05
C THR A 3 2.13 -28.12 -18.80
N LYS A 4 2.07 -28.12 -20.13
CA LYS A 4 2.91 -27.28 -21.00
C LYS A 4 2.60 -25.80 -20.75
N THR A 5 3.44 -25.11 -19.97
CA THR A 5 3.36 -23.66 -19.78
C THR A 5 3.92 -22.97 -21.04
N LYS A 6 3.05 -22.36 -21.85
CA LYS A 6 3.47 -21.53 -22.98
C LYS A 6 4.02 -20.20 -22.45
N ILE A 7 5.30 -19.93 -22.70
CA ILE A 7 5.97 -18.68 -22.36
C ILE A 7 5.73 -17.71 -23.51
N ALA A 8 5.07 -16.58 -23.27
CA ALA A 8 4.94 -15.52 -24.24
C ALA A 8 5.61 -14.24 -23.72
N THR A 9 6.62 -13.79 -24.45
CA THR A 9 7.39 -12.58 -24.15
C THR A 9 6.81 -11.45 -24.99
N ARG A 10 5.98 -10.58 -24.41
CA ARG A 10 5.63 -9.30 -25.03
C ARG A 10 5.58 -8.23 -23.95
N SER A 11 6.31 -7.14 -24.16
CA SER A 11 6.32 -5.99 -23.26
C SER A 11 4.92 -5.37 -23.22
N ILE A 12 4.38 -5.22 -22.02
CA ILE A 12 3.13 -4.50 -21.80
C ILE A 12 3.50 -3.02 -21.84
N SER A 13 3.17 -2.34 -22.94
CA SER A 13 3.17 -0.88 -22.99
C SER A 13 2.18 -0.36 -21.96
N ALA A 14 2.58 0.67 -21.22
CA ALA A 14 1.93 1.25 -20.05
C ALA A 14 0.55 1.88 -20.38
N ALA A 15 -0.44 1.05 -20.70
CA ALA A 15 -1.83 1.44 -20.85
C ALA A 15 -2.56 1.22 -19.51
N ASN A 16 -2.62 2.29 -18.72
CA ASN A 16 -3.44 2.74 -17.58
C ASN A 16 -4.43 1.83 -16.82
N ASN A 17 -4.51 0.51 -17.05
CA ASN A 17 -5.25 -0.40 -16.17
C ASN A 17 -4.68 -1.82 -16.19
N TRP A 18 -3.92 -2.15 -15.14
CA TRP A 18 -3.37 -3.49 -14.92
C TRP A 18 -4.45 -4.58 -14.84
N GLN A 19 -5.63 -4.29 -14.29
CA GLN A 19 -6.71 -5.27 -14.17
C GLN A 19 -7.29 -5.67 -15.54
N SER A 20 -7.40 -4.72 -16.47
CA SER A 20 -7.83 -5.00 -17.84
C SER A 20 -6.79 -5.84 -18.59
N SER A 21 -5.51 -5.52 -18.43
CA SER A 21 -4.42 -6.27 -19.06
C SER A 21 -4.31 -7.71 -18.55
N SER A 22 -4.51 -7.95 -17.25
CA SER A 22 -4.45 -9.30 -16.67
C SER A 22 -5.60 -10.18 -17.16
N THR A 23 -6.78 -9.59 -17.36
CA THR A 23 -7.94 -10.27 -17.95
C THR A 23 -7.69 -10.68 -19.40
N CYS A 24 -7.08 -9.79 -20.19
CA CYS A 24 -6.69 -10.10 -21.58
C CYS A 24 -5.64 -11.24 -21.65
N LEU A 25 -4.63 -11.21 -20.77
CA LEU A 25 -3.63 -12.27 -20.67
C LEU A 25 -4.24 -13.60 -20.23
N ARG A 26 -5.20 -13.57 -19.30
CA ARG A 26 -5.97 -14.74 -18.89
C ARG A 26 -6.71 -15.36 -20.08
N TYR A 27 -7.36 -14.56 -20.91
CA TYR A 27 -8.08 -15.06 -22.09
C TYR A 27 -7.15 -15.76 -23.08
N LYS A 28 -5.93 -15.23 -23.27
CA LYS A 28 -4.97 -15.74 -24.27
C LYS A 28 -4.11 -16.91 -23.79
N TYR A 29 -3.70 -16.92 -22.51
CA TYR A 29 -2.72 -17.86 -21.97
C TYR A 29 -3.26 -18.77 -20.86
N GLY A 30 -4.48 -18.51 -20.38
CA GLY A 30 -5.14 -19.28 -19.33
C GLY A 30 -5.05 -18.64 -17.94
N SER A 31 -5.72 -19.28 -16.98
CA SER A 31 -5.85 -18.82 -15.59
C SER A 31 -4.53 -18.70 -14.83
N VAL A 32 -3.51 -19.48 -15.21
CA VAL A 32 -2.17 -19.41 -14.66
C VAL A 32 -1.20 -19.15 -15.80
N HIS A 33 -0.53 -18.00 -15.77
CA HIS A 33 0.43 -17.62 -16.79
C HIS A 33 1.60 -16.84 -16.18
N THR A 34 2.76 -16.95 -16.82
CA THR A 34 3.96 -16.22 -16.41
C THR A 34 4.19 -15.07 -17.37
N PHE A 35 4.41 -13.88 -16.85
CA PHE A 35 4.87 -12.73 -17.63
C PHE A 35 6.15 -12.15 -17.02
N TRP A 36 6.88 -11.40 -17.84
CA TRP A 36 8.14 -10.78 -17.45
C TRP A 36 7.92 -9.30 -17.16
N PHE A 37 8.23 -8.90 -15.92
CA PHE A 37 8.29 -7.51 -15.52
C PHE A 37 9.76 -7.07 -15.52
N GLY A 38 10.23 -6.60 -16.67
CA GLY A 38 11.66 -6.36 -16.89
C GLY A 38 12.47 -7.64 -16.65
N PRO A 39 13.49 -7.64 -15.76
CA PRO A 39 14.26 -8.85 -15.42
C PRO A 39 13.53 -9.80 -14.46
N MET A 40 12.39 -9.39 -13.88
CA MET A 40 11.66 -10.18 -12.89
C MET A 40 10.61 -11.08 -13.56
N ARG A 41 10.65 -12.37 -13.28
CA ARG A 41 9.61 -13.33 -13.69
C ARG A 41 8.48 -13.31 -12.68
N THR A 42 7.25 -13.05 -13.14
CA THR A 42 6.07 -13.02 -12.28
C THR A 42 5.04 -14.02 -12.78
N VAL A 43 4.60 -14.90 -11.89
CA VAL A 43 3.49 -15.83 -12.15
C VAL A 43 2.20 -15.17 -11.69
N ASN A 44 1.24 -15.06 -12.60
CA ASN A 44 -0.08 -14.51 -12.33
C ASN A 44 -1.09 -15.64 -12.14
N ILE A 45 -1.89 -15.55 -11.08
CA ILE A 45 -2.97 -16.49 -10.78
C ILE A 45 -4.28 -15.71 -10.85
N CYS A 46 -5.12 -16.03 -11.83
CA CYS A 46 -6.38 -15.34 -12.11
C CYS A 46 -7.62 -16.19 -11.83
N ASP A 47 -7.47 -17.30 -11.11
CA ASP A 47 -8.55 -18.21 -10.75
C ASP A 47 -8.63 -18.41 -9.23
N TYR A 48 -9.85 -18.45 -8.69
CA TYR A 48 -10.10 -18.51 -7.25
C TYR A 48 -9.65 -19.86 -6.66
N ALA A 49 -10.00 -20.97 -7.30
CA ALA A 49 -9.65 -22.30 -6.79
C ALA A 49 -8.12 -22.48 -6.70
N THR A 50 -7.42 -22.00 -7.72
CA THR A 50 -5.96 -22.03 -7.77
C THR A 50 -5.33 -21.04 -6.77
N ALA A 51 -5.92 -19.86 -6.58
CA ALA A 51 -5.47 -18.87 -5.61
C ALA A 51 -5.58 -19.41 -4.17
N VAL A 52 -6.67 -20.09 -3.84
CA VAL A 52 -6.85 -20.75 -2.53
C VAL A 52 -5.87 -21.90 -2.35
N ASP A 53 -5.65 -22.73 -3.37
CA ASP A 53 -4.65 -23.81 -3.29
C ASP A 53 -3.23 -23.28 -3.06
N ALA A 54 -2.84 -22.22 -3.76
CA ALA A 54 -1.51 -21.62 -3.62
C ALA A 54 -1.35 -20.85 -2.30
N MET A 55 -2.24 -19.89 -2.01
CA MET A 55 -2.05 -18.96 -0.89
C MET A 55 -2.52 -19.50 0.46
N VAL A 56 -3.49 -20.42 0.49
CA VAL A 56 -4.02 -20.98 1.74
C VAL A 56 -3.44 -22.37 2.00
N LYS A 57 -3.68 -23.34 1.10
CA LYS A 57 -3.23 -24.73 1.33
C LYS A 57 -1.70 -24.86 1.28
N LYS A 58 -1.05 -24.16 0.36
CA LYS A 58 0.41 -24.11 0.21
C LYS A 58 1.02 -22.80 0.71
N GLY A 59 0.34 -22.12 1.64
CA GLY A 59 0.71 -20.76 2.08
C GLY A 59 2.14 -20.61 2.57
N SER A 60 2.75 -21.65 3.16
CA SER A 60 4.16 -21.62 3.58
C SER A 60 5.15 -21.45 2.42
N ALA A 61 4.85 -22.01 1.25
CA ALA A 61 5.69 -21.88 0.06
C ALA A 61 5.56 -20.49 -0.59
N PHE A 62 4.41 -19.83 -0.43
CA PHE A 62 4.09 -18.52 -1.00
C PHE A 62 4.11 -17.38 0.04
N ALA A 63 4.64 -17.62 1.23
CA ALA A 63 4.66 -16.62 2.31
C ALA A 63 5.66 -15.49 2.09
N ASN A 64 6.69 -15.72 1.26
CA ASN A 64 7.74 -14.74 1.01
C ASN A 64 7.28 -13.61 0.10
N ARG A 65 7.65 -12.39 0.46
CA ARG A 65 7.33 -11.16 -0.27
C ARG A 65 8.47 -10.80 -1.20
N ASN A 66 8.18 -10.82 -2.50
CA ASN A 66 9.07 -10.25 -3.51
C ASN A 66 8.59 -8.84 -3.86
N LEU A 67 9.15 -7.84 -3.18
CA LEU A 67 8.83 -6.44 -3.42
C LEU A 67 9.87 -5.77 -4.34
N PRO A 68 9.47 -4.76 -5.12
CA PRO A 68 10.42 -3.93 -5.86
C PRO A 68 11.54 -3.42 -4.95
N TYR A 69 12.76 -3.30 -5.51
CA TYR A 69 13.96 -2.91 -4.76
C TYR A 69 13.77 -1.61 -3.97
N MET A 70 13.00 -0.65 -4.50
CA MET A 70 12.68 0.62 -3.84
C MET A 70 12.11 0.44 -2.42
N PHE A 71 11.18 -0.50 -2.23
CA PHE A 71 10.59 -0.77 -0.91
C PHE A 71 11.60 -1.37 0.07
N ARG A 72 12.59 -2.12 -0.44
CA ARG A 72 13.65 -2.71 0.38
C ARG A 72 14.68 -1.65 0.79
N ALA A 73 15.03 -0.75 -0.12
CA ALA A 73 16.00 0.32 0.12
C ALA A 73 15.52 1.33 1.17
N ALA A 74 14.25 1.75 1.11
CA ALA A 74 13.70 2.77 2.02
C ALA A 74 13.80 2.42 3.51
N ARG A 75 13.69 1.13 3.86
CA ARG A 75 13.62 0.66 5.26
C ARG A 75 14.69 -0.40 5.59
N GLY A 76 15.70 -0.57 4.73
CA GLY A 76 16.78 -1.54 4.92
C GLY A 76 16.27 -2.98 5.12
N ASN A 77 15.24 -3.38 4.37
CA ASN A 77 14.60 -4.69 4.46
C ASN A 77 13.95 -5.01 5.84
N ARG A 78 13.62 -3.98 6.64
CA ARG A 78 12.96 -4.11 7.95
C ARG A 78 11.51 -3.64 7.91
N GLY A 79 10.67 -4.26 8.72
CA GLY A 79 9.26 -3.91 8.88
C GLY A 79 8.32 -4.95 8.28
N ILE A 80 7.09 -4.98 8.78
CA ILE A 80 6.09 -6.03 8.54
C ILE A 80 5.72 -6.17 7.05
N LEU A 81 5.86 -5.09 6.27
CA LEU A 81 5.52 -5.11 4.85
C LEU A 81 6.62 -5.73 3.99
N VAL A 82 7.89 -5.60 4.39
CA VAL A 82 9.05 -5.85 3.52
C VAL A 82 9.95 -6.99 4.00
N SER A 83 9.98 -7.27 5.30
CA SER A 83 10.80 -8.33 5.86
C SER A 83 10.27 -9.72 5.50
N ASN A 84 11.14 -10.72 5.53
CA ASN A 84 10.84 -12.14 5.28
C ASN A 84 11.45 -13.01 6.38
N GLY A 85 10.97 -14.26 6.51
CA GLY A 85 11.50 -15.24 7.44
C GLY A 85 11.19 -14.96 8.92
N PRO A 86 12.03 -15.40 9.86
CA PRO A 86 11.80 -15.25 11.30
C PRO A 86 11.60 -13.80 11.75
N LEU A 87 12.37 -12.87 11.18
CA LEU A 87 12.26 -11.43 11.47
C LEU A 87 10.84 -10.90 11.20
N TRP A 88 10.22 -11.33 10.11
CA TRP A 88 8.85 -10.94 9.78
C TRP A 88 7.85 -11.50 10.78
N GLN A 89 8.03 -12.76 11.21
CA GLN A 89 7.15 -13.41 12.18
C GLN A 89 7.19 -12.71 13.54
N GLU A 90 8.38 -12.35 14.01
CA GLU A 90 8.57 -11.60 15.26
C GLU A 90 7.94 -10.20 15.19
N GLN A 91 8.24 -9.44 14.13
CA GLN A 91 7.69 -8.10 13.92
C GLN A 91 6.15 -8.11 13.82
N ARG A 92 5.59 -9.10 13.11
CA ARG A 92 4.14 -9.29 13.00
C ARG A 92 3.51 -9.63 14.34
N ARG A 93 4.12 -10.56 15.10
CA ARG A 93 3.62 -10.96 16.43
C ARG A 93 3.63 -9.79 17.39
N PHE A 94 4.74 -9.06 17.46
CA PHE A 94 4.87 -7.86 18.28
C PHE A 94 3.80 -6.82 17.92
N ALA A 95 3.65 -6.47 16.65
CA ALA A 95 2.68 -5.45 16.25
C ALA A 95 1.23 -5.87 16.50
N LEU A 96 0.85 -7.11 16.22
CA LEU A 96 -0.50 -7.60 16.52
C LEU A 96 -0.78 -7.63 18.02
N HIS A 97 0.21 -7.97 18.83
CA HIS A 97 0.09 -7.93 20.29
C HIS A 97 -0.10 -6.50 20.80
N THR A 98 0.73 -5.57 20.34
CA THR A 98 0.64 -4.15 20.70
C THR A 98 -0.70 -3.55 20.26
N LEU A 99 -1.18 -3.84 19.05
CA LEU A 99 -2.48 -3.37 18.58
C LEU A 99 -3.64 -3.91 19.44
N ARG A 100 -3.60 -5.19 19.83
CA ARG A 100 -4.59 -5.75 20.78
C ARG A 100 -4.55 -5.07 22.14
N ASN A 101 -3.35 -4.71 22.63
CA ASN A 101 -3.21 -3.97 23.88
C ASN A 101 -3.78 -2.55 23.79
N PHE A 102 -3.70 -1.90 22.63
CA PHE A 102 -4.36 -0.62 22.35
C PHE A 102 -5.88 -0.73 22.17
N GLY A 103 -6.45 -1.94 22.25
CA GLY A 103 -7.89 -2.15 22.16
C GLY A 103 -8.37 -2.60 20.79
N LEU A 104 -7.49 -3.08 19.89
CA LEU A 104 -7.90 -3.66 18.61
C LEU A 104 -8.85 -4.83 18.82
N GLY A 105 -10.09 -4.66 18.35
CA GLY A 105 -11.19 -5.63 18.53
C GLY A 105 -11.94 -5.49 19.87
N ARG A 106 -11.82 -4.35 20.56
CA ARG A 106 -12.58 -4.02 21.78
C ARG A 106 -13.36 -2.71 21.58
N ASN A 107 -14.35 -2.48 22.44
CA ASN A 107 -15.23 -1.30 22.40
C ASN A 107 -14.46 0.03 22.50
N ILE A 108 -13.27 0.06 23.11
CA ILE A 108 -12.44 1.28 23.23
C ILE A 108 -12.09 1.87 21.84
N ILE A 109 -11.89 1.04 20.82
CA ILE A 109 -11.64 1.56 19.47
C ILE A 109 -12.93 2.08 18.84
N GLU A 110 -14.05 1.41 19.06
CA GLU A 110 -15.35 1.87 18.57
C GLU A 110 -15.69 3.26 19.11
N GLU A 111 -15.52 3.48 20.41
CA GLU A 111 -15.71 4.79 21.04
C GLU A 111 -14.80 5.86 20.42
N ARG A 112 -13.54 5.53 20.13
CA ARG A 112 -12.61 6.45 19.47
C ARG A 112 -13.03 6.78 18.03
N ILE A 113 -13.50 5.78 17.28
CA ILE A 113 -13.99 5.97 15.90
C ILE A 113 -15.23 6.86 15.92
N MET A 114 -16.20 6.57 16.80
CA MET A 114 -17.42 7.36 16.93
C MET A 114 -17.10 8.81 17.31
N TYR A 115 -16.19 9.03 18.26
CA TYR A 115 -15.77 10.38 18.64
C TYR A 115 -15.12 11.17 17.49
N GLU A 116 -14.24 10.54 16.69
CA GLU A 116 -13.65 11.21 15.52
C GLU A 116 -14.71 11.45 14.43
N PHE A 117 -15.67 10.54 14.28
CA PHE A 117 -16.76 10.65 13.32
C PHE A 117 -17.75 11.77 13.67
N GLU A 118 -18.13 11.91 14.95
CA GLU A 118 -18.95 13.01 15.45
C GLU A 118 -18.32 14.36 15.11
N ILE A 119 -17.02 14.51 15.33
CA ILE A 119 -16.31 15.77 15.04
C ILE A 119 -16.20 16.03 13.53
N ALA A 120 -16.09 14.99 12.71
CA ALA A 120 -16.17 15.14 11.26
C ALA A 120 -17.57 15.58 10.82
N CYS A 121 -18.63 15.06 11.44
CA CYS A 121 -20.01 15.46 11.17
C CYS A 121 -20.27 16.92 11.58
N GLU A 122 -19.81 17.34 12.76
CA GLU A 122 -19.92 18.74 13.20
C GLU A 122 -19.21 19.71 12.23
N GLU A 123 -18.06 19.30 11.68
CA GLU A 123 -17.35 20.11 10.68
C GLU A 123 -18.12 20.19 9.36
N LEU A 124 -18.78 19.11 8.94
CA LEU A 124 -19.64 19.11 7.76
C LEU A 124 -20.85 20.01 7.94
N GLU A 125 -21.51 19.95 9.10
CA GLU A 125 -22.65 20.81 9.42
C GLU A 125 -22.26 22.29 9.42
N LYS A 126 -21.11 22.63 10.01
CA LYS A 126 -20.57 24.01 9.97
C LYS A 126 -20.32 24.48 8.55
N ARG A 127 -19.71 23.66 7.70
CA ARG A 127 -19.46 24.01 6.28
C ARG A 127 -20.75 24.17 5.47
N LEU A 128 -21.76 23.36 5.78
CA LEU A 128 -23.07 23.47 5.16
C LEU A 128 -23.77 24.78 5.57
N ALA A 129 -23.69 25.16 6.84
CA ALA A 129 -24.20 26.42 7.35
C ALA A 129 -23.47 27.65 6.74
N GLU A 130 -22.18 27.52 6.42
CA GLU A 130 -21.40 28.53 5.69
C GLU A 130 -21.70 28.59 4.17
N GLY A 131 -22.60 27.75 3.65
CA GLY A 131 -22.98 27.74 2.24
C GLY A 131 -21.96 27.07 1.31
N LYS A 132 -20.98 26.32 1.85
CA LYS A 132 -20.01 25.56 1.06
C LYS A 132 -20.58 24.18 0.72
N PHE A 133 -21.15 24.05 -0.48
CA PHE A 133 -21.74 22.79 -0.97
C PHE A 133 -20.74 21.82 -1.61
N SER A 134 -19.50 22.25 -1.88
CA SER A 134 -18.47 21.39 -2.47
C SER A 134 -17.58 20.80 -1.38
N ILE A 135 -17.74 19.50 -1.14
CA ILE A 135 -16.89 18.72 -0.23
C ILE A 135 -16.04 17.77 -1.07
N ASP A 136 -14.74 17.74 -0.78
CA ASP A 136 -13.82 16.73 -1.30
C ASP A 136 -13.81 15.55 -0.30
N PRO A 137 -14.52 14.45 -0.59
CA PRO A 137 -14.68 13.35 0.35
C PRO A 137 -13.35 12.65 0.65
N ASP A 138 -12.43 12.61 -0.33
CA ASP A 138 -11.15 11.88 -0.20
C ASP A 138 -10.32 12.49 0.93
N LYS A 139 -10.13 13.81 0.92
CA LYS A 139 -9.37 14.52 1.96
C LYS A 139 -10.02 14.44 3.34
N MET A 140 -11.34 14.41 3.38
CA MET A 140 -12.08 14.28 4.63
C MET A 140 -11.84 12.90 5.27
N PHE A 141 -11.98 11.84 4.49
CA PHE A 141 -11.73 10.48 4.98
C PHE A 141 -10.26 10.25 5.31
N ASP A 142 -9.33 10.79 4.53
CA ASP A 142 -7.89 10.72 4.81
C ASP A 142 -7.56 11.34 6.17
N LEU A 143 -8.11 12.52 6.47
CA LEU A 143 -7.91 13.20 7.75
C LEU A 143 -8.57 12.42 8.90
N LEU A 144 -9.79 11.91 8.69
CA LEU A 144 -10.51 11.12 9.69
C LEU A 144 -9.73 9.84 10.06
N VAL A 145 -9.33 9.06 9.05
CA VAL A 145 -8.57 7.82 9.24
C VAL A 145 -7.19 8.12 9.84
N GLY A 146 -6.53 9.19 9.37
CA GLY A 146 -5.27 9.66 9.91
C GLY A 146 -5.36 10.00 11.40
N ASN A 147 -6.40 10.72 11.82
CA ASN A 147 -6.63 11.05 13.23
C ASN A 147 -6.91 9.84 14.10
N ILE A 148 -7.72 8.88 13.62
CA ILE A 148 -7.99 7.63 14.35
C ILE A 148 -6.67 6.88 14.59
N ILE A 149 -5.82 6.75 13.56
CA ILE A 149 -4.52 6.07 13.67
C ILE A 149 -3.56 6.85 14.59
N ASN A 150 -3.46 8.18 14.41
CA ASN A 150 -2.57 9.03 15.20
C ASN A 150 -2.93 8.96 16.69
N ARG A 151 -4.23 9.02 17.00
CA ARG A 151 -4.72 8.93 18.36
C ARG A 151 -4.55 7.55 18.98
N MET A 152 -4.54 6.48 18.16
CA MET A 152 -4.16 5.15 18.62
C MET A 152 -2.67 5.03 18.94
N LEU A 153 -1.79 5.68 18.19
CA LEU A 153 -0.34 5.52 18.30
C LEU A 153 0.34 6.53 19.23
N PHE A 154 -0.07 7.79 19.16
CA PHE A 154 0.59 8.94 19.79
C PHE A 154 -0.30 9.63 20.82
N THR A 155 -1.55 9.19 21.00
CA THR A 155 -2.58 9.82 21.87
C THR A 155 -2.97 11.24 21.45
N ASP A 156 -2.35 11.77 20.40
CA ASP A 156 -2.55 13.12 19.88
C ASP A 156 -3.41 13.14 18.61
N ARG A 157 -4.03 14.27 18.31
CA ARG A 157 -4.91 14.51 17.16
C ARG A 157 -4.29 15.58 16.27
N PHE A 158 -4.45 15.48 14.96
CA PHE A 158 -4.22 16.62 14.08
C PHE A 158 -5.37 17.63 14.23
N GLU A 159 -5.11 18.69 14.99
CA GLU A 159 -6.00 19.82 15.19
C GLU A 159 -6.03 20.66 13.90
N LYS A 160 -6.85 20.24 12.93
CA LYS A 160 -7.17 20.91 11.64
C LYS A 160 -6.08 21.83 11.06
N VAL A 161 -5.40 21.32 10.03
CA VAL A 161 -4.70 22.09 8.98
C VAL A 161 -3.90 23.27 9.55
N THR A 162 -2.91 22.98 10.38
CA THR A 162 -1.63 23.63 10.10
C THR A 162 -1.09 22.90 8.87
N THR A 163 -1.26 23.53 7.71
CA THR A 163 -0.65 23.18 6.41
C THR A 163 0.87 23.00 6.50
N THR A 164 1.50 23.10 7.67
CA THR A 164 2.89 22.77 7.90
C THR A 164 3.10 21.31 8.33
N GLU A 165 2.15 20.65 9.00
CA GLU A 165 2.38 19.29 9.55
C GLU A 165 1.95 18.16 8.61
N TRP A 166 0.84 18.33 7.89
CA TRP A 166 0.40 17.34 6.91
C TRP A 166 1.36 17.24 5.72
N PRO A 167 1.85 18.36 5.14
CA PRO A 167 2.95 18.33 4.20
C PRO A 167 4.23 17.83 4.84
N PHE A 168 4.55 18.11 6.11
CA PHE A 168 5.74 17.54 6.76
C PHE A 168 5.69 16.01 6.90
N LEU A 169 4.51 15.42 7.13
CA LEU A 169 4.32 13.97 7.10
C LEU A 169 4.36 13.44 5.66
N GLN A 170 3.73 14.11 4.71
CA GLN A 170 3.84 13.82 3.28
C GLN A 170 5.24 14.10 2.70
N GLU A 171 6.07 14.92 3.35
CA GLU A 171 7.43 15.31 2.97
C GLU A 171 8.45 14.44 3.73
N ARG A 172 8.09 13.84 4.87
CA ARG A 172 8.82 12.70 5.45
C ARG A 172 8.55 11.41 4.69
N GLU A 173 7.31 11.17 4.27
CA GLU A 173 6.97 10.11 3.31
C GLU A 173 7.44 10.47 1.89
N GLY A 174 7.49 11.76 1.59
CA GLY A 174 8.01 12.39 0.38
C GLY A 174 9.52 12.28 0.28
N HIS A 175 10.28 12.45 1.36
CA HIS A 175 11.72 12.21 1.37
C HIS A 175 12.06 10.72 1.16
N LEU A 176 11.11 9.82 1.42
CA LEU A 176 11.20 8.41 1.08
C LEU A 176 10.79 8.11 -0.38
N THR A 177 10.14 9.04 -1.08
CA THR A 177 9.60 8.86 -2.45
C THR A 177 10.05 9.91 -3.49
N PHE A 178 10.71 11.00 -3.11
CA PHE A 178 10.98 12.22 -3.90
C PHE A 178 12.48 12.56 -4.02
N ASN A 179 13.38 11.65 -3.66
CA ASN A 179 14.76 11.69 -4.18
C ASN A 179 14.85 11.14 -5.63
N TYR A 180 13.76 11.28 -6.39
CA TYR A 180 13.57 10.69 -7.72
C TYR A 180 13.50 11.71 -8.86
N GLY A 181 13.71 13.00 -8.60
CA GLY A 181 13.61 14.05 -9.63
C GLY A 181 14.90 14.81 -9.98
N LYS A 182 15.94 14.80 -9.12
CA LYS A 182 17.10 15.70 -9.31
C LYS A 182 18.40 15.07 -9.81
N ASN A 183 18.49 13.74 -9.92
CA ASN A 183 19.74 13.06 -10.33
C ASN A 183 19.75 12.47 -11.74
N TYR A 184 18.72 12.71 -12.57
CA TYR A 184 18.70 12.28 -13.97
C TYR A 184 19.21 13.34 -14.96
N ASN A 185 19.47 14.57 -14.52
CA ASN A 185 20.00 15.63 -15.40
C ASN A 185 21.52 15.84 -15.28
N SER A 186 22.22 15.08 -14.42
CA SER A 186 23.67 15.22 -14.21
C SER A 186 24.50 14.09 -14.83
N LEU A 187 23.87 13.12 -15.49
CA LEU A 187 24.58 11.99 -16.12
C LEU A 187 24.71 12.08 -17.65
N ASP A 188 24.09 13.08 -18.28
CA ASP A 188 24.15 13.27 -19.73
C ASP A 188 25.35 14.13 -20.21
N GLU A 189 26.18 14.65 -19.30
CA GLU A 189 27.36 15.49 -19.65
C GLU A 189 28.73 14.79 -19.55
N VAL A 190 28.80 13.51 -19.17
CA VAL A 190 30.11 12.81 -19.00
C VAL A 190 30.46 11.90 -20.19
N GLY A 191 29.69 11.95 -21.28
CA GLY A 191 29.84 11.05 -22.44
C GLY A 191 30.35 11.70 -23.74
N LYS A 192 31.00 12.86 -23.69
CA LYS A 192 31.65 13.47 -24.87
C LYS A 192 33.06 13.93 -24.52
N GLY A 193 33.98 12.97 -24.53
CA GLY A 193 35.43 13.12 -24.56
C GLY A 193 36.00 11.99 -25.38
#